data_AF-S3DMD1-F1
#
_entry.id   AF-S3DMD1-F1
#
_cell.length_a   1.000
_cell.length_b   1.000
_cell.length_c   1.000
_cell.angle_alpha   90.00
_cell.angle_beta   90.00
_cell.angle_gamma   90.00
#
_symmetry.space_group_name_H-M   'P 1'
#
loop_
_entity.id
_entity.type
_entity.pdbx_description
1 polymer ?
#
loop_
_entity_poly.entity_id
_entity_poly.type
_entity_poly.pdbx_seq_one_letter_code
_entity_poly.pdbx_strand_id
1 'polypeptide(L)'
;MSFLGEIVEVLGEGSAEAGAREGVEVAAKEGAEVGVAEGASSASQVIDEVIIDGAQGAGKEVEGGGAIQQEAQEAMEASQKEMKDVVEKLEKGEPGALEEANAIESSWKTKFKNVWAGAKTFGGFVGVELAKGALFTAGMKALELVFTKLTHPSVANVAGGPGAPATPVDDRRLKIIQVINKSGQILQEALDTWSKWQAAHYDNRDSYGTISAAGFDLSIFQILQNGISSLGDQRDKLVPLVSKAKQDNSLEAVKTLLTADIAYAKAVADLNSHISSNMKTMTDDGLPTRSTEVQAAYSTLVAASA
;
A
#
# COMPACT_ATOMS: atom_id res chain seq x y z
N MET A 1 -11.91 -7.55 -11.52
CA MET A 1 -10.70 -8.31 -11.22
C MET A 1 -10.36 -8.09 -9.74
N SER A 2 -9.70 -9.06 -9.11
CA SER A 2 -9.33 -9.02 -7.68
C SER A 2 -8.10 -8.15 -7.45
N PHE A 3 -8.00 -7.49 -6.30
CA PHE A 3 -6.81 -6.75 -5.89
C PHE A 3 -5.54 -7.63 -5.94
N LEU A 4 -5.59 -8.81 -5.32
CA LEU A 4 -4.49 -9.76 -5.18
C LEU A 4 -4.05 -10.30 -6.53
N GLY A 5 -5.00 -10.71 -7.38
CA GLY A 5 -4.70 -11.18 -8.73
C GLY A 5 -3.97 -10.12 -9.56
N GLU A 6 -4.48 -8.90 -9.58
CA GLU A 6 -3.87 -7.81 -10.35
C GLU A 6 -2.51 -7.38 -9.79
N ILE A 7 -2.37 -7.25 -8.46
CA ILE A 7 -1.10 -6.80 -7.88
C ILE A 7 0.01 -7.85 -8.00
N VAL A 8 -0.34 -9.15 -7.93
CA VAL A 8 0.61 -10.24 -8.18
C VAL A 8 1.03 -10.28 -9.64
N GLU A 9 0.14 -10.00 -10.59
CA GLU A 9 0.50 -9.85 -12.01
C GLU A 9 1.47 -8.67 -12.23
N VAL A 10 1.21 -7.52 -11.58
CA VAL A 10 2.11 -6.36 -11.61
C VAL A 10 3.51 -6.75 -11.12
N LEU A 11 3.59 -7.43 -9.97
CA LEU A 11 4.84 -7.86 -9.32
C LEU A 11 5.59 -8.96 -10.09
N GLY A 12 4.87 -9.99 -10.53
CA GLY A 12 5.44 -11.19 -11.17
C GLY A 12 6.16 -10.87 -12.48
N GLU A 13 5.59 -10.01 -13.32
CA GLU A 13 6.28 -9.63 -14.56
C GLU A 13 7.40 -8.61 -14.30
N GLY A 14 7.27 -7.74 -13.29
CA GLY A 14 8.36 -6.84 -12.88
C GLY A 14 9.61 -7.60 -12.41
N SER A 15 9.41 -8.75 -11.75
CA SER A 15 10.47 -9.68 -11.31
C SER A 15 11.00 -10.54 -12.48
N ALA A 16 10.14 -11.07 -13.34
CA ALA A 16 10.57 -11.83 -14.52
C ALA A 16 11.40 -10.98 -15.50
N GLU A 17 11.03 -9.71 -15.68
CA GLU A 17 11.83 -8.75 -16.45
C GLU A 17 13.14 -8.37 -15.76
N ALA A 18 13.28 -8.57 -14.45
CA ALA A 18 14.53 -8.35 -13.71
C ALA A 18 15.47 -9.58 -13.85
N GLY A 19 14.92 -10.80 -13.75
CA GLY A 19 15.68 -12.05 -13.85
C GLY A 19 16.12 -12.42 -15.27
N ALA A 20 15.40 -12.01 -16.33
CA ALA A 20 15.73 -12.35 -17.71
C ALA A 20 17.05 -11.75 -18.26
N ARG A 21 17.79 -10.95 -17.46
CA ARG A 21 19.05 -10.32 -17.89
C ARG A 21 20.23 -10.46 -16.92
N GLU A 22 20.14 -11.27 -15.87
CA GLU A 22 21.34 -11.68 -15.10
C GLU A 22 22.36 -12.49 -15.94
N GLY A 23 22.03 -12.83 -17.20
CA GLY A 23 22.97 -13.34 -18.19
C GLY A 23 23.80 -12.29 -18.96
N VAL A 24 23.68 -10.98 -18.66
CA VAL A 24 24.50 -9.93 -19.28
C VAL A 24 25.21 -9.12 -18.19
N GLU A 25 26.22 -9.75 -17.62
CA GLU A 25 27.28 -9.08 -16.89
C GLU A 25 28.01 -8.12 -17.86
N VAL A 26 28.16 -6.85 -17.46
CA VAL A 26 29.32 -5.94 -17.68
C VAL A 26 28.91 -4.46 -17.84
N ALA A 27 29.55 -3.66 -16.98
CA ALA A 27 29.92 -2.25 -17.10
C ALA A 27 28.87 -1.14 -16.86
N ALA A 28 28.84 -0.65 -15.61
CA ALA A 28 28.84 0.80 -15.33
C ALA A 28 29.47 1.07 -13.96
N LYS A 29 30.80 1.20 -13.94
CA LYS A 29 31.49 1.98 -12.91
C LYS A 29 31.50 3.44 -13.38
N GLU A 30 31.35 4.32 -12.41
CA GLU A 30 31.46 5.79 -12.45
C GLU A 30 30.16 6.57 -12.69
N GLY A 31 29.66 7.19 -11.61
CA GLY A 31 29.16 8.56 -11.70
C GLY A 31 27.65 8.80 -11.55
N ALA A 32 27.00 8.30 -10.50
CA ALA A 32 25.92 8.96 -9.74
C ALA A 32 25.30 7.93 -8.78
N GLU A 33 25.18 8.29 -7.50
CA GLU A 33 24.37 7.55 -6.53
C GLU A 33 22.88 7.65 -6.94
N VAL A 34 22.47 6.77 -7.85
CA VAL A 34 21.09 6.34 -7.98
C VAL A 34 21.15 4.86 -7.66
N GLY A 35 20.75 4.52 -6.42
CA GLY A 35 20.64 3.13 -5.99
C GLY A 35 19.73 2.39 -6.95
N VAL A 36 20.32 1.60 -7.85
CA VAL A 36 19.59 0.58 -8.59
C VAL A 36 19.12 -0.41 -7.53
N ALA A 37 17.82 -0.38 -7.26
CA ALA A 37 17.21 -1.21 -6.24
C ALA A 37 17.60 -2.68 -6.42
N GLU A 38 18.08 -3.27 -5.32
CA GLU A 38 18.12 -4.73 -5.16
C GLU A 38 16.73 -5.30 -5.50
N GLY A 39 16.73 -6.48 -6.13
CA GLY A 39 15.66 -7.00 -6.97
C GLY A 39 14.24 -6.96 -6.41
N ALA A 40 13.26 -6.94 -7.32
CA ALA A 40 11.84 -7.02 -6.97
C ALA A 40 11.57 -8.28 -6.13
N SER A 41 11.34 -8.10 -4.82
CA SER A 41 10.87 -9.14 -3.91
C SER A 41 9.55 -9.72 -4.43
N SER A 42 9.38 -11.04 -4.29
CA SER A 42 8.10 -11.70 -4.55
C SER A 42 6.99 -11.13 -3.64
N ALA A 43 5.75 -11.15 -4.09
CA ALA A 43 4.59 -10.71 -3.32
C ALA A 43 4.48 -11.48 -1.99
N SER A 44 4.82 -12.77 -1.97
CA SER A 44 4.86 -13.56 -0.72
C SER A 44 5.95 -13.10 0.25
N GLN A 45 7.13 -12.72 -0.24
CA GLN A 45 8.20 -12.12 0.58
C GLN A 45 7.80 -10.76 1.16
N VAL A 46 7.09 -9.94 0.39
CA VAL A 46 6.56 -8.65 0.89
C VAL A 46 5.61 -8.88 2.06
N ILE A 47 4.78 -9.92 2.02
CA ILE A 47 3.89 -10.26 3.14
C ILE A 47 4.68 -10.77 4.35
N ASP A 48 5.77 -11.53 4.13
CA ASP A 48 6.64 -11.96 5.23
C ASP A 48 7.28 -10.78 5.98
N GLU A 49 7.71 -9.74 5.27
CA GLU A 49 8.23 -8.51 5.89
C GLU A 49 7.15 -7.82 6.75
N VAL A 50 5.91 -7.77 6.27
CA VAL A 50 4.77 -7.21 7.04
C VAL A 50 4.45 -8.02 8.28
N ILE A 51 4.52 -9.36 8.21
CA ILE A 51 4.30 -10.24 9.37
C ILE A 51 5.36 -9.98 10.43
N ILE A 52 6.63 -9.86 10.04
CA ILE A 52 7.75 -9.57 10.95
C ILE A 52 7.58 -8.19 11.60
N ASP A 53 7.27 -7.17 10.81
CA ASP A 53 7.05 -5.80 11.30
C ASP A 53 5.78 -5.67 12.15
N GLY A 54 4.75 -6.47 11.89
CA GLY A 54 3.55 -6.58 12.70
C GLY A 54 3.84 -7.17 14.08
N ALA A 55 4.67 -8.21 14.13
CA ALA A 55 5.10 -8.85 15.38
C ALA A 55 6.01 -7.93 16.23
N GLN A 56 6.84 -7.08 15.59
CA GLN A 56 7.72 -6.14 16.29
C GLN A 56 7.06 -4.80 16.63
N GLY A 57 6.17 -4.29 15.76
CA GLY A 57 5.48 -3.01 15.94
C GLY A 57 4.34 -3.04 16.97
N ALA A 58 3.79 -4.22 17.24
CA ALA A 58 2.85 -4.44 18.34
C ALA A 58 3.54 -4.56 19.71
N GLY A 59 4.88 -4.54 19.74
CA GLY A 59 5.70 -4.94 20.89
C GLY A 59 6.71 -3.89 21.37
N LYS A 60 6.22 -2.77 21.90
CA LYS A 60 6.58 -2.44 23.29
C LYS A 60 5.32 -2.64 24.08
N GLU A 61 5.36 -3.54 25.05
CA GLU A 61 4.31 -3.73 26.04
C GLU A 61 3.76 -2.36 26.43
N VAL A 62 2.55 -2.03 25.97
CA VAL A 62 1.73 -1.08 26.72
C VAL A 62 1.49 -1.84 28.01
N GLU A 63 2.15 -1.46 29.11
CA GLU A 63 1.91 -2.05 30.42
C GLU A 63 0.40 -2.08 30.66
N GLY A 64 -0.21 -3.27 30.62
CA GLY A 64 -1.66 -3.45 30.75
C GLY A 64 -2.42 -3.99 29.53
N GLY A 65 -1.76 -4.41 28.45
CA GLY A 65 -2.43 -5.08 27.32
C GLY A 65 -3.29 -6.27 27.76
N GLY A 66 -4.61 -6.18 27.52
CA GLY A 66 -5.57 -7.18 27.96
C GLY A 66 -5.74 -8.34 26.99
N ALA A 67 -6.59 -9.32 27.36
CA ALA A 67 -6.89 -10.49 26.53
C ALA A 67 -7.50 -10.14 25.16
N ILE A 68 -8.11 -8.96 25.04
CA ILE A 68 -8.78 -8.48 23.83
C ILE A 68 -7.73 -7.98 22.81
N GLN A 69 -6.66 -7.30 23.25
CA GLN A 69 -5.54 -6.92 22.39
C GLN A 69 -4.83 -8.15 21.81
N GLN A 70 -4.62 -9.19 22.61
CA GLN A 70 -4.03 -10.44 22.12
C GLN A 70 -4.90 -11.11 21.05
N GLU A 71 -6.22 -11.13 21.23
CA GLU A 71 -7.15 -11.68 20.24
C GLU A 71 -7.10 -10.90 18.91
N ALA A 72 -6.95 -9.56 18.97
CA ALA A 72 -6.74 -8.75 17.76
C ALA A 72 -5.41 -9.10 17.06
N GLN A 73 -4.32 -9.25 17.82
CA GLN A 73 -3.01 -9.60 17.27
C GLN A 73 -3.01 -10.98 16.59
N GLU A 74 -3.55 -12.00 17.25
CA GLU A 74 -3.64 -13.34 16.67
C GLU A 74 -4.49 -13.34 15.39
N ALA A 75 -5.56 -12.54 15.36
CA ALA A 75 -6.39 -12.41 14.17
C ALA A 75 -5.69 -11.68 13.02
N MET A 76 -4.86 -10.68 13.34
CA MET A 76 -4.02 -9.95 12.39
C MET A 76 -3.01 -10.89 11.73
N GLU A 77 -2.27 -11.68 12.52
CA GLU A 77 -1.30 -12.66 11.99
C GLU A 77 -1.99 -13.74 11.16
N ALA A 78 -3.16 -14.22 11.62
CA ALA A 78 -3.93 -15.23 10.90
C ALA A 78 -4.40 -14.72 9.53
N SER A 79 -4.83 -13.46 9.41
CA SER A 79 -5.28 -12.92 8.13
C SER A 79 -4.13 -12.61 7.18
N GLN A 80 -2.98 -12.20 7.70
CA GLN A 80 -1.74 -12.04 6.90
C GLN A 80 -1.27 -13.38 6.34
N LYS A 81 -1.31 -14.44 7.16
CA LYS A 81 -0.98 -15.79 6.71
C LYS A 81 -1.96 -16.32 5.66
N GLU A 82 -3.26 -16.10 5.88
CA GLU A 82 -4.30 -16.44 4.89
C GLU A 82 -4.05 -15.73 3.55
N MET A 83 -3.66 -14.45 3.57
CA MET A 83 -3.28 -13.72 2.37
C MET A 83 -2.03 -14.30 1.71
N LYS A 84 -0.98 -14.59 2.49
CA LYS A 84 0.27 -15.18 2.00
C LYS A 84 0.00 -16.48 1.26
N ASP A 85 -0.80 -17.38 1.84
CA ASP A 85 -1.11 -18.68 1.24
C ASP A 85 -1.75 -18.52 -0.15
N VAL A 86 -2.67 -17.56 -0.32
CA VAL A 86 -3.30 -17.28 -1.62
C VAL A 86 -2.32 -16.61 -2.60
N VAL A 87 -1.51 -15.66 -2.12
CA VAL A 87 -0.50 -14.99 -2.95
C VAL A 87 0.53 -15.98 -3.47
N GLU A 88 1.02 -16.90 -2.65
CA GLU A 88 1.96 -17.94 -3.11
C GLU A 88 1.35 -18.82 -4.22
N LYS A 89 0.06 -19.15 -4.13
CA LYS A 89 -0.63 -19.93 -5.17
C LYS A 89 -0.76 -19.13 -6.47
N LEU A 90 -1.05 -17.83 -6.37
CA LEU A 90 -1.09 -16.92 -7.52
C LEU A 90 0.29 -16.84 -8.20
N GLU A 91 1.37 -16.68 -7.42
CA GLU A 91 2.74 -16.62 -7.91
C GLU A 91 3.19 -17.91 -8.59
N LYS A 92 2.76 -19.07 -8.07
CA LYS A 92 3.04 -20.38 -8.66
C LYS A 92 2.17 -20.70 -9.88
N GLY A 93 1.18 -19.85 -10.20
CA GLY A 93 0.23 -20.08 -11.30
C GLY A 93 -0.63 -21.33 -11.07
N GLU A 94 -0.99 -21.63 -9.82
CA GLU A 94 -1.79 -22.81 -9.51
C GLU A 94 -3.20 -22.70 -10.14
N PRO A 95 -3.74 -23.78 -10.75
CA PRO A 95 -5.10 -23.77 -11.28
C PRO A 95 -6.13 -23.43 -10.18
N GLY A 96 -6.97 -22.42 -10.42
CA GLY A 96 -7.98 -21.98 -9.44
C GLY A 96 -7.52 -20.89 -8.47
N ALA A 97 -6.23 -20.49 -8.49
CA ALA A 97 -5.69 -19.51 -7.55
C ALA A 97 -6.36 -18.13 -7.68
N LEU A 98 -6.71 -17.71 -8.90
CA LEU A 98 -7.41 -16.45 -9.13
C LEU A 98 -8.84 -16.49 -8.59
N GLU A 99 -9.55 -17.60 -8.77
CA GLU A 99 -10.87 -17.82 -8.20
C GLU A 99 -10.82 -17.84 -6.67
N GLU A 100 -9.81 -18.48 -6.08
CA GLU A 100 -9.57 -18.49 -4.63
C GLU A 100 -9.28 -17.08 -4.11
N ALA A 101 -8.46 -16.29 -4.80
CA ALA A 101 -8.19 -14.90 -4.46
C ALA A 101 -9.45 -14.02 -4.52
N ASN A 102 -10.27 -14.18 -5.56
CA ASN A 102 -11.55 -13.48 -5.64
C ASN A 102 -12.51 -13.90 -4.51
N ALA A 103 -12.54 -15.20 -4.17
CA ALA A 103 -13.36 -15.72 -3.09
C ALA A 103 -12.91 -15.20 -1.72
N ILE A 104 -11.60 -15.12 -1.48
CA ILE A 104 -11.06 -14.64 -0.21
C ILE A 104 -11.29 -13.14 -0.04
N GLU A 105 -11.10 -12.34 -1.08
CA GLU A 105 -11.42 -10.91 -1.04
C GLU A 105 -12.91 -10.65 -0.83
N SER A 106 -13.76 -11.45 -1.46
CA SER A 106 -15.22 -11.37 -1.27
C SER A 106 -15.61 -11.77 0.16
N SER A 107 -14.93 -12.78 0.72
CA SER A 107 -15.06 -13.19 2.10
C SER A 107 -14.64 -12.07 3.04
N TRP A 108 -13.50 -11.41 2.82
CA TRP A 108 -13.04 -10.28 3.61
C TRP A 108 -14.01 -9.11 3.59
N LYS A 109 -14.55 -8.73 2.42
CA LYS A 109 -15.59 -7.69 2.33
C LYS A 109 -16.82 -8.01 3.20
N THR A 110 -17.15 -9.30 3.34
CA THR A 110 -18.28 -9.75 4.17
C THR A 110 -17.89 -9.80 5.65
N LYS A 111 -16.74 -10.42 5.96
CA LYS A 111 -16.19 -10.62 7.31
C LYS A 111 -15.90 -9.28 8.00
N PHE A 112 -15.36 -8.32 7.25
CA PHE A 112 -14.98 -7.01 7.75
C PHE A 112 -16.03 -5.93 7.50
N LYS A 113 -17.22 -6.28 6.97
CA LYS A 113 -18.34 -5.33 6.84
C LYS A 113 -18.69 -4.64 8.16
N ASN A 114 -18.46 -5.35 9.28
CA ASN A 114 -18.57 -4.82 10.64
C ASN A 114 -17.23 -4.98 11.36
N VAL A 115 -16.19 -4.24 10.96
CA VAL A 115 -14.89 -4.25 11.68
C VAL A 115 -15.01 -3.96 13.17
N TRP A 116 -16.10 -3.31 13.59
CA TRP A 116 -16.48 -3.01 14.97
C TRP A 116 -17.11 -4.19 15.75
N ALA A 117 -17.32 -5.36 15.12
CA ALA A 117 -18.00 -6.48 15.77
C ALA A 117 -17.19 -7.13 16.92
N GLY A 118 -15.88 -6.92 16.96
CA GLY A 118 -15.01 -7.42 18.02
C GLY A 118 -13.53 -7.39 17.64
N ALA A 119 -12.66 -7.66 18.62
CA ALA A 119 -11.21 -7.59 18.48
C ALA A 119 -10.68 -8.49 17.36
N LYS A 120 -11.19 -9.71 17.26
CA LYS A 120 -10.81 -10.65 16.19
C LYS A 120 -11.12 -10.12 14.79
N THR A 121 -12.31 -9.55 14.60
CA THR A 121 -12.70 -9.00 13.29
C THR A 121 -11.86 -7.78 12.95
N PHE A 122 -11.61 -6.91 13.93
CA PHE A 122 -10.78 -5.73 13.76
C PHE A 122 -9.31 -6.08 13.47
N GLY A 123 -8.71 -6.95 14.27
CA GLY A 123 -7.33 -7.41 14.07
C GLY A 123 -7.14 -8.07 12.70
N GLY A 124 -8.08 -8.95 12.32
CA GLY A 124 -8.07 -9.54 10.98
C GLY A 124 -8.13 -8.50 9.86
N PHE A 125 -8.94 -7.44 10.01
CA PHE A 125 -9.01 -6.34 9.06
C PHE A 125 -7.68 -5.57 8.99
N VAL A 126 -7.09 -5.21 10.14
CA VAL A 126 -5.80 -4.52 10.20
C VAL A 126 -4.71 -5.33 9.49
N GLY A 127 -4.65 -6.65 9.73
CA GLY A 127 -3.70 -7.54 9.06
C GLY A 127 -3.83 -7.52 7.54
N VAL A 128 -5.06 -7.57 7.01
CA VAL A 128 -5.32 -7.49 5.58
C VAL A 128 -4.93 -6.12 5.02
N GLU A 129 -5.27 -5.03 5.70
CA GLU A 129 -4.97 -3.68 5.20
C GLU A 129 -3.48 -3.35 5.19
N LEU A 130 -2.72 -3.82 6.19
CA LEU A 130 -1.25 -3.69 6.22
C LEU A 130 -0.62 -4.48 5.07
N ALA A 131 -1.03 -5.73 4.87
CA ALA A 131 -0.49 -6.57 3.81
C ALA A 131 -0.84 -6.04 2.40
N LYS A 132 -2.09 -5.59 2.19
CA LYS A 132 -2.47 -4.90 0.94
C LYS A 132 -1.67 -3.62 0.71
N GLY A 133 -1.45 -2.83 1.74
CA GLY A 133 -0.63 -1.62 1.66
C GLY A 133 0.78 -1.90 1.16
N ALA A 134 1.45 -2.87 1.79
CA ALA A 134 2.80 -3.29 1.39
C ALA A 134 2.84 -3.87 -0.04
N LEU A 135 1.88 -4.74 -0.40
CA LEU A 135 1.76 -5.27 -1.75
C LEU A 135 1.57 -4.16 -2.80
N PHE A 136 0.74 -3.16 -2.49
CA PHE A 136 0.54 -2.01 -3.36
C PHE A 136 1.83 -1.21 -3.55
N THR A 137 2.54 -0.89 -2.46
CA THR A 137 3.83 -0.21 -2.52
C THR A 137 4.86 -1.00 -3.33
N ALA A 138 4.92 -2.32 -3.15
CA ALA A 138 5.81 -3.19 -3.91
C ALA A 138 5.43 -3.20 -5.41
N GLY A 139 4.15 -3.29 -5.75
CA GLY A 139 3.68 -3.24 -7.13
C GLY A 139 4.00 -1.91 -7.81
N MET A 140 3.90 -0.79 -7.08
CA MET A 140 4.30 0.53 -7.54
C MET A 140 5.82 0.64 -7.77
N LYS A 141 6.66 0.03 -6.90
CA LYS A 141 8.11 -0.09 -7.14
C LYS A 141 8.42 -0.93 -8.38
N ALA A 142 7.70 -2.04 -8.59
CA ALA A 142 7.84 -2.85 -9.79
C ALA A 142 7.47 -2.04 -11.05
N LEU A 143 6.41 -1.23 -10.99
CA LEU A 143 6.03 -0.33 -12.08
C LEU A 143 7.16 0.68 -12.39
N GLU A 144 7.77 1.29 -11.38
CA GLU A 144 8.92 2.18 -11.57
C GLU A 144 10.07 1.47 -12.27
N LEU A 145 10.42 0.25 -11.85
CA LEU A 145 11.47 -0.54 -12.49
C LEU A 145 11.18 -0.79 -13.97
N VAL A 146 9.93 -1.09 -14.33
CA VAL A 146 9.51 -1.24 -15.74
C VAL A 146 9.81 0.06 -16.52
N PHE A 147 9.38 1.21 -15.99
CA PHE A 147 9.60 2.50 -16.66
C PHE A 147 11.09 2.93 -16.67
N THR A 148 11.85 2.64 -15.62
CA THR A 148 13.31 2.89 -15.59
C THR A 148 14.01 2.10 -16.69
N LYS A 149 13.65 0.83 -16.88
CA LYS A 149 14.21 0.02 -17.97
C LYS A 149 13.88 0.59 -19.34
N LEU A 150 12.67 1.08 -19.56
CA LEU A 150 12.26 1.71 -20.83
C LEU A 150 13.06 2.98 -21.15
N THR A 151 13.58 3.67 -20.12
CA THR A 151 14.45 4.85 -20.29
C THR A 151 15.94 4.50 -20.39
N HIS A 152 16.34 3.25 -20.15
CA HIS A 152 17.75 2.87 -20.11
C HIS A 152 18.33 2.64 -21.53
N PRO A 153 19.49 3.23 -21.87
CA PRO A 153 20.03 3.21 -23.25
C PRO A 153 20.26 1.82 -23.85
N SER A 154 20.48 0.80 -23.01
CA SER A 154 20.71 -0.59 -23.44
C SER A 154 19.42 -1.40 -23.69
N VAL A 155 18.24 -0.84 -23.43
CA VAL A 155 16.95 -1.54 -23.57
C VAL A 155 16.27 -1.09 -24.87
N ALA A 156 16.56 -1.84 -25.92
CA ALA A 156 15.88 -1.73 -27.21
C ALA A 156 14.37 -1.98 -27.05
N ASN A 157 13.55 -0.93 -27.08
CA ASN A 157 12.14 -1.02 -27.50
C ASN A 157 11.47 0.34 -27.78
N VAL A 158 12.17 1.46 -27.60
CA VAL A 158 11.76 2.73 -28.21
C VAL A 158 12.13 2.68 -29.70
N ALA A 159 11.31 3.27 -30.57
CA ALA A 159 11.37 3.19 -32.04
C ALA A 159 12.72 3.53 -32.74
N GLY A 160 13.81 3.75 -31.99
CA GLY A 160 15.18 3.96 -32.46
C GLY A 160 16.16 2.81 -32.22
N GLY A 161 15.77 1.70 -31.57
CA GLY A 161 16.65 0.55 -31.31
C GLY A 161 17.59 0.72 -30.10
N PRO A 162 18.44 -0.27 -29.80
CA PRO A 162 19.40 -0.20 -28.70
C PRO A 162 20.40 0.96 -28.92
N GLY A 163 20.59 1.79 -27.89
CA GLY A 163 21.44 2.99 -27.95
C GLY A 163 20.72 4.29 -28.32
N ALA A 164 19.41 4.26 -28.58
CA ALA A 164 18.63 5.48 -28.76
C ALA A 164 18.43 6.19 -27.41
N PRO A 165 18.60 7.52 -27.33
CA PRO A 165 18.33 8.27 -26.11
C PRO A 165 16.84 8.18 -25.74
N ALA A 166 16.53 8.17 -24.44
CA ALA A 166 15.17 8.23 -23.94
C ALA A 166 14.43 9.44 -24.55
N THR A 167 13.16 9.26 -24.91
CA THR A 167 12.37 10.40 -25.39
C THR A 167 11.94 11.24 -24.20
N PRO A 168 11.67 12.55 -24.41
CA PRO A 168 11.10 13.41 -23.36
C PRO A 168 9.78 12.86 -22.77
N VAL A 169 9.05 12.03 -23.52
CA VAL A 169 7.83 11.37 -23.04
C VAL A 169 8.16 10.22 -22.09
N ASP A 170 9.20 9.45 -22.37
CA ASP A 170 9.68 8.37 -21.50
C ASP A 170 10.15 8.92 -20.16
N ASP A 171 10.97 9.97 -20.19
CA ASP A 171 11.46 10.66 -18.99
C ASP A 171 10.30 11.24 -18.17
N ARG A 172 9.29 11.82 -18.84
CA ARG A 172 8.13 12.39 -18.14
C ARG A 172 7.30 11.30 -17.45
N ARG A 173 7.11 10.14 -18.08
CA ARG A 173 6.39 9.01 -17.48
C ARG A 173 7.13 8.49 -16.25
N LEU A 174 8.43 8.23 -16.38
CA LEU A 174 9.25 7.76 -15.27
C LEU A 174 9.22 8.76 -14.10
N LYS A 175 9.40 10.06 -14.38
CA LYS A 175 9.37 11.10 -13.35
C LYS A 175 8.04 11.14 -12.59
N ILE A 176 6.91 10.98 -13.29
CA ILE A 176 5.59 10.92 -12.63
C ILE A 176 5.52 9.69 -11.72
N ILE A 177 5.90 8.50 -12.21
CA ILE A 177 5.88 7.27 -11.41
C ILE A 177 6.79 7.39 -10.17
N GLN A 178 7.99 7.95 -10.31
CA GLN A 178 8.90 8.20 -9.18
C GLN A 178 8.27 9.12 -8.11
N VAL A 179 7.56 10.16 -8.54
CA VAL A 179 6.83 11.06 -7.63
C VAL A 179 5.68 10.34 -6.93
N ILE A 180 4.94 9.50 -7.65
CA ILE A 180 3.88 8.67 -7.07
C ILE A 180 4.47 7.72 -6.03
N ASN A 181 5.55 7.00 -6.35
CA ASN A 181 6.16 6.04 -5.43
C ASN A 181 6.66 6.70 -4.15
N LYS A 182 7.40 7.81 -4.28
CA LYS A 182 7.94 8.52 -3.12
C LYS A 182 6.85 9.09 -2.23
N SER A 183 5.81 9.65 -2.83
CA SER A 183 4.67 10.20 -2.08
C SER A 183 3.84 9.07 -1.45
N GLY A 184 3.57 8.01 -2.21
CA GLY A 184 2.83 6.83 -1.79
C GLY A 184 3.46 6.13 -0.59
N GLN A 185 4.80 6.05 -0.52
CA GLN A 185 5.49 5.52 0.66
C GLN A 185 5.16 6.32 1.93
N ILE A 186 5.21 7.65 1.86
CA ILE A 186 4.88 8.53 3.00
C ILE A 186 3.42 8.34 3.44
N LEU A 187 2.50 8.23 2.47
CA LEU A 187 1.08 8.02 2.75
C LEU A 187 0.83 6.64 3.40
N GLN A 188 1.50 5.60 2.90
CA GLN A 188 1.40 4.25 3.45
C GLN A 188 1.97 4.18 4.86
N GLU A 189 3.12 4.81 5.13
CA GLU A 189 3.69 4.89 6.49
C GLU A 189 2.74 5.56 7.49
N ALA A 190 1.98 6.58 7.06
CA ALA A 190 0.96 7.22 7.89
C ALA A 190 -0.19 6.26 8.22
N LEU A 191 -0.72 5.56 7.21
CA LEU A 191 -1.77 4.55 7.37
C LEU A 191 -1.34 3.39 8.26
N ASP A 192 -0.15 2.85 8.04
CA ASP A 192 0.41 1.77 8.86
C ASP A 192 0.56 2.21 10.31
N THR A 193 1.05 3.45 10.53
CA THR A 193 1.17 4.04 11.86
C THR A 193 -0.19 4.07 12.55
N TRP A 194 -1.24 4.56 11.88
CA TRP A 194 -2.57 4.67 12.49
C TRP A 194 -3.21 3.30 12.73
N SER A 195 -3.12 2.36 11.78
CA SER A 195 -3.61 0.99 11.94
C SER A 195 -2.93 0.27 13.10
N LYS A 196 -1.60 0.36 13.20
CA LYS A 196 -0.83 -0.24 14.30
C LYS A 196 -1.17 0.41 15.64
N TRP A 197 -1.32 1.75 15.68
CA TRP A 197 -1.75 2.45 16.88
C TRP A 197 -3.14 1.98 17.33
N GLN A 198 -4.10 1.82 16.41
CA GLN A 198 -5.44 1.31 16.76
C GLN A 198 -5.41 -0.13 17.27
N ALA A 199 -4.60 -1.00 16.67
CA ALA A 199 -4.39 -2.36 17.18
C ALA A 199 -3.87 -2.34 18.63
N ALA A 200 -2.88 -1.51 18.93
CA ALA A 200 -2.31 -1.39 20.27
C ALA A 200 -3.26 -0.76 21.31
N HIS A 201 -4.24 0.04 20.88
CA HIS A 201 -5.14 0.77 21.77
C HIS A 201 -6.59 0.26 21.71
N TYR A 202 -6.82 -0.94 21.16
CA TYR A 202 -8.16 -1.46 20.96
C TYR A 202 -8.94 -1.66 22.27
N ASP A 203 -8.24 -2.00 23.36
CA ASP A 203 -8.85 -2.21 24.68
C ASP A 203 -9.34 -0.88 25.28
N ASN A 204 -8.70 0.23 24.93
CA ASN A 204 -9.04 1.58 25.37
C ASN A 204 -10.05 2.28 24.45
N ARG A 205 -10.55 1.61 23.41
CA ARG A 205 -11.42 2.24 22.39
C ARG A 205 -12.63 3.00 22.96
N ASP A 206 -13.19 2.52 24.07
CA ASP A 206 -14.38 3.09 24.70
C ASP A 206 -14.04 4.36 25.51
N SER A 207 -12.77 4.56 25.93
CA SER A 207 -12.35 5.73 26.70
C SER A 207 -12.15 6.99 25.85
N TYR A 208 -12.07 6.86 24.52
CA TYR A 208 -11.87 8.02 23.64
C TYR A 208 -13.12 8.85 23.41
N GLY A 209 -14.29 8.36 23.84
CA GLY A 209 -15.56 9.07 23.78
C GLY A 209 -16.35 8.82 22.50
N THR A 210 -17.52 9.47 22.42
CA THR A 210 -18.48 9.34 21.33
C THR A 210 -18.89 10.70 20.78
N ILE A 211 -19.28 10.72 19.51
CA ILE A 211 -19.93 11.84 18.84
C ILE A 211 -21.34 11.38 18.47
N SER A 212 -22.35 12.13 18.90
CA SER A 212 -23.74 11.88 18.51
C SER A 212 -24.05 12.62 17.21
N ALA A 213 -24.46 11.90 16.18
CA ALA A 213 -24.86 12.45 14.89
C ALA A 213 -26.14 11.78 14.40
N ALA A 214 -27.16 12.58 14.04
CA ALA A 214 -28.43 12.09 13.50
C ALA A 214 -29.12 10.98 14.34
N GLY A 215 -28.98 11.02 15.67
CA GLY A 215 -29.58 10.02 16.57
C GLY A 215 -28.77 8.74 16.73
N PHE A 216 -27.54 8.69 16.19
CA PHE A 216 -26.59 7.59 16.37
C PHE A 216 -25.37 8.08 17.14
N ASP A 217 -24.91 7.26 18.08
CA ASP A 217 -23.65 7.48 18.78
C ASP A 217 -22.55 6.72 18.05
N LEU A 218 -21.54 7.46 17.59
CA LEU A 218 -20.35 6.91 16.94
C LEU A 218 -19.16 7.11 17.88
N SER A 219 -18.46 6.04 18.21
CA SER A 219 -17.19 6.16 18.94
C SER A 219 -16.17 6.90 18.07
N ILE A 220 -15.38 7.79 18.68
CA ILE A 220 -14.28 8.48 17.97
C ILE A 220 -13.28 7.45 17.41
N PHE A 221 -13.05 6.34 18.12
CA PHE A 221 -12.23 5.24 17.65
C PHE A 221 -12.80 4.63 16.35
N GLN A 222 -14.12 4.41 16.29
CA GLN A 222 -14.80 3.90 15.09
C GLN A 222 -14.71 4.88 13.91
N ILE A 223 -14.71 6.19 14.17
CA ILE A 223 -14.53 7.20 13.11
C ILE A 223 -13.15 7.04 12.46
N LEU A 224 -12.08 6.85 13.25
CA LEU A 224 -10.75 6.59 12.70
C LEU A 224 -10.69 5.26 11.93
N GLN A 225 -11.28 4.19 12.47
CA GLN A 225 -11.35 2.89 11.79
C GLN A 225 -12.04 3.00 10.42
N ASN A 226 -13.17 3.71 10.37
CA ASN A 226 -13.91 3.98 9.13
C ASN A 226 -13.10 4.81 8.14
N GLY A 227 -12.37 5.82 8.62
CA GLY A 227 -11.47 6.62 7.80
C GLY A 227 -10.41 5.76 7.13
N ILE A 228 -9.71 4.92 7.90
CA ILE A 228 -8.67 4.01 7.39
C ILE A 228 -9.26 3.00 6.41
N SER A 229 -10.40 2.37 6.74
CA SER A 229 -11.09 1.43 5.83
C SER A 229 -11.48 2.09 4.51
N SER A 230 -11.98 3.34 4.56
CA SER A 230 -12.34 4.09 3.36
C SER A 230 -11.11 4.40 2.49
N LEU A 231 -9.95 4.62 3.10
CA LEU A 231 -8.69 4.80 2.37
C LEU A 231 -8.22 3.47 1.76
N GLY A 232 -8.39 2.34 2.44
CA GLY A 232 -8.18 1.00 1.88
C GLY A 232 -9.01 0.77 0.60
N ASP A 233 -10.30 1.09 0.64
CA ASP A 233 -11.19 1.01 -0.52
C ASP A 233 -10.78 1.94 -1.68
N GLN A 234 -10.16 3.08 -1.38
CA GLN A 234 -9.63 3.98 -2.41
C GLN A 234 -8.36 3.43 -3.03
N ARG A 235 -7.43 2.90 -2.22
CA ARG A 235 -6.21 2.24 -2.70
C ARG A 235 -6.55 1.05 -3.60
N ASP A 236 -7.56 0.25 -3.25
CA ASP A 236 -8.00 -0.87 -4.07
C ASP A 236 -8.44 -0.43 -5.49
N LYS A 237 -8.94 0.81 -5.65
CA LYS A 237 -9.29 1.38 -6.96
C LYS A 237 -8.09 1.87 -7.77
N LEU A 238 -6.93 2.03 -7.15
CA LEU A 238 -5.69 2.41 -7.84
C LEU A 238 -5.07 1.21 -8.57
N VAL A 239 -5.22 -0.02 -8.06
CA VAL A 239 -4.58 -1.22 -8.64
C VAL A 239 -4.87 -1.40 -10.14
N PRO A 240 -6.12 -1.29 -10.63
CA PRO A 240 -6.38 -1.38 -12.07
C PRO A 240 -5.70 -0.29 -12.89
N LEU A 241 -5.44 0.89 -12.31
CA LEU A 241 -4.73 1.98 -12.96
C LEU A 241 -3.22 1.72 -13.01
N VAL A 242 -2.65 1.03 -12.01
CA VAL A 242 -1.26 0.55 -12.02
C VAL A 242 -1.08 -0.45 -13.15
N SER A 243 -1.93 -1.47 -13.21
CA SER A 243 -1.94 -2.48 -14.28
C SER A 243 -2.09 -1.84 -15.65
N LYS A 244 -3.02 -0.87 -15.79
CA LYS A 244 -3.22 -0.14 -17.03
C LYS A 244 -2.01 0.72 -17.42
N ALA A 245 -1.40 1.44 -16.48
CA ALA A 245 -0.21 2.24 -16.75
C ALA A 245 0.96 1.37 -17.26
N LYS A 246 1.11 0.16 -16.70
CA LYS A 246 2.06 -0.84 -17.15
C LYS A 246 1.77 -1.35 -18.55
N GLN A 247 0.53 -1.80 -18.80
CA GLN A 247 0.09 -2.41 -20.06
C GLN A 247 0.06 -1.42 -21.22
N ASP A 248 -0.57 -0.25 -21.04
CA ASP A 248 -0.70 0.76 -22.08
C ASP A 248 0.64 1.46 -22.35
N ASN A 249 1.51 1.49 -21.34
CA ASN A 249 2.79 2.19 -21.36
C ASN A 249 2.63 3.55 -22.03
N SER A 250 1.70 4.38 -21.54
CA SER A 250 1.36 5.66 -22.17
C SER A 250 1.36 6.79 -21.15
N LEU A 251 1.69 7.99 -21.62
CA LEU A 251 1.69 9.17 -20.73
C LEU A 251 0.29 9.46 -20.19
N GLU A 252 -0.77 9.20 -20.96
CA GLU A 252 -2.14 9.40 -20.52
C GLU A 252 -2.57 8.38 -19.45
N ALA A 253 -2.15 7.12 -19.55
CA ALA A 253 -2.40 6.14 -18.50
C ALA A 253 -1.66 6.52 -17.20
N VAL A 254 -0.40 6.96 -17.29
CA VAL A 254 0.39 7.44 -16.14
C VAL A 254 -0.21 8.70 -15.51
N LYS A 255 -0.72 9.66 -16.30
CA LYS A 255 -1.45 10.83 -15.79
C LYS A 255 -2.78 10.46 -15.14
N THR A 256 -3.47 9.46 -15.67
CA THR A 256 -4.72 8.95 -15.07
C THR A 256 -4.44 8.37 -13.69
N LEU A 257 -3.38 7.56 -13.57
CA LEU A 257 -2.91 7.06 -12.27
C LEU A 257 -2.53 8.21 -11.32
N LEU A 258 -1.74 9.19 -11.78
CA LEU A 258 -1.39 10.37 -10.99
C LEU A 258 -2.62 11.14 -10.48
N THR A 259 -3.63 11.32 -11.33
CA THR A 259 -4.86 12.03 -10.96
C THR A 259 -5.63 11.30 -9.85
N ALA A 260 -5.71 9.97 -9.96
CA ALA A 260 -6.33 9.15 -8.94
C ALA A 260 -5.52 9.14 -7.63
N ASP A 261 -4.19 9.12 -7.73
CA ASP A 261 -3.29 9.17 -6.56
C ASP A 261 -3.33 10.53 -5.84
N ILE A 262 -3.50 11.64 -6.57
CA ILE A 262 -3.77 12.96 -5.98
C ILE A 262 -5.07 12.94 -5.16
N ALA A 263 -6.14 12.34 -5.69
CA ALA A 263 -7.40 12.21 -4.96
C ALA A 263 -7.26 11.35 -3.70
N TYR A 264 -6.51 10.26 -3.79
CA TYR A 264 -6.18 9.41 -2.65
C TYR A 264 -5.35 10.15 -1.59
N ALA A 265 -4.25 10.80 -1.99
CA ALA A 265 -3.40 11.61 -1.12
C ALA A 265 -4.18 12.73 -0.42
N LYS A 266 -5.11 13.36 -1.14
CA LYS A 266 -6.03 14.33 -0.55
C LYS A 266 -6.90 13.70 0.54
N ALA A 267 -7.46 12.52 0.30
CA ALA A 267 -8.28 11.83 1.31
C ALA A 267 -7.45 11.47 2.56
N VAL A 268 -6.19 11.04 2.40
CA VAL A 268 -5.27 10.81 3.53
C VAL A 268 -5.00 12.11 4.29
N ALA A 269 -4.77 13.22 3.58
CA ALA A 269 -4.56 14.54 4.17
C ALA A 269 -5.80 15.05 4.93
N ASP A 270 -7.00 14.81 4.39
CA ASP A 270 -8.27 15.16 5.03
C ASP A 270 -8.48 14.34 6.31
N LEU A 271 -8.19 13.03 6.28
CA LEU A 271 -8.24 12.19 7.48
C LEU A 271 -7.24 12.66 8.54
N ASN A 272 -5.99 12.93 8.14
CA ASN A 272 -4.98 13.44 9.08
C ASN A 272 -5.39 14.78 9.71
N SER A 273 -5.99 15.68 8.92
CA SER A 273 -6.52 16.95 9.42
C SER A 273 -7.66 16.73 10.41
N HIS A 274 -8.50 15.73 10.15
CA HIS A 274 -9.56 15.32 11.06
C HIS A 274 -9.01 14.73 12.37
N ILE A 275 -7.99 13.87 12.31
CA ILE A 275 -7.28 13.35 13.50
C ILE A 275 -6.77 14.52 14.34
N SER A 276 -6.04 15.44 13.72
CA SER A 276 -5.41 16.56 14.40
C SER A 276 -6.42 17.51 15.08
N SER A 277 -7.62 17.64 14.51
CA SER A 277 -8.59 18.65 14.96
C SER A 277 -9.69 18.08 15.85
N ASN A 278 -10.06 16.80 15.67
CA ASN A 278 -11.27 16.22 16.26
C ASN A 278 -11.01 14.97 17.11
N MET A 279 -9.79 14.42 17.13
CA MET A 279 -9.45 13.20 17.87
C MET A 279 -8.47 13.46 19.01
N LYS A 280 -8.67 14.57 19.73
CA LYS A 280 -7.71 15.06 20.74
C LYS A 280 -7.38 14.01 21.80
N THR A 281 -8.37 13.27 22.29
CA THR A 281 -8.17 12.22 23.30
C THR A 281 -7.24 11.10 22.80
N MET A 282 -7.32 10.75 21.52
CA MET A 282 -6.44 9.74 20.91
C MET A 282 -5.05 10.31 20.64
N THR A 283 -4.94 11.58 20.19
CA THR A 283 -3.64 12.23 19.98
C THR A 283 -2.89 12.48 21.28
N ASP A 284 -3.61 12.80 22.36
CA ASP A 284 -3.04 12.92 23.71
C ASP A 284 -2.55 11.56 24.23
N ASP A 285 -3.18 10.47 23.76
CA ASP A 285 -2.78 9.07 23.99
C ASP A 285 -1.81 8.54 22.92
N GLY A 286 -1.10 9.45 22.24
CA GLY A 286 0.02 9.09 21.37
C GLY A 286 -0.32 8.74 19.93
N LEU A 287 -1.56 8.93 19.45
CA LEU A 287 -1.88 8.80 18.02
C LEU A 287 -1.11 9.84 17.20
N PRO A 288 -0.18 9.43 16.30
CA PRO A 288 0.68 10.40 15.61
C PRO A 288 -0.08 11.18 14.54
N THR A 289 0.06 12.50 14.56
CA THR A 289 -0.38 13.39 13.48
C THR A 289 0.78 13.55 12.48
N ARG A 290 0.65 12.96 11.29
CA ARG A 290 1.67 12.99 10.21
C ARG A 290 1.45 14.19 9.28
N SER A 291 1.02 15.32 9.85
CA SER A 291 0.45 16.45 9.10
C SER A 291 1.41 17.06 8.09
N THR A 292 2.66 17.26 8.48
CA THR A 292 3.67 17.90 7.61
C THR A 292 4.02 16.99 6.45
N GLU A 293 4.27 15.71 6.73
CA GLU A 293 4.70 14.71 5.77
C GLU A 293 3.60 14.41 4.75
N VAL A 294 2.36 14.17 5.23
CA VAL A 294 1.20 13.89 4.36
C VAL A 294 0.88 15.09 3.47
N GLN A 295 0.93 16.32 3.99
CA GLN A 295 0.69 17.51 3.17
C GLN A 295 1.79 17.75 2.15
N ALA A 296 3.05 17.47 2.50
CA ALA A 296 4.17 17.55 1.57
C ALA A 296 4.05 16.52 0.44
N ALA A 297 3.66 15.28 0.75
CA ALA A 297 3.39 14.24 -0.24
C ALA A 297 2.26 14.65 -1.21
N TYR A 298 1.11 15.09 -0.68
CA TYR A 298 0.01 15.61 -1.48
C TYR A 298 0.44 16.77 -2.39
N SER A 299 1.14 17.76 -1.84
CA SER A 299 1.62 18.91 -2.60
C SER A 299 2.60 18.53 -3.71
N THR A 300 3.45 17.53 -3.46
CA THR A 300 4.41 17.01 -4.46
C THR A 300 3.69 16.33 -5.62
N LEU A 301 2.64 15.54 -5.35
CA LEU A 301 1.80 14.92 -6.38
C LEU A 301 1.08 15.97 -7.23
N VAL A 302 0.47 16.97 -6.59
CA VAL A 302 -0.20 18.07 -7.30
C VAL A 302 0.78 18.81 -8.20
N ALA A 303 1.99 19.12 -7.71
CA ALA A 303 3.02 19.78 -8.52
C ALA A 303 3.46 18.95 -9.74
N ALA A 304 3.45 17.62 -9.65
CA ALA A 304 3.77 16.74 -10.78
C ALA A 304 2.66 16.69 -11.85
N SER A 305 1.46 17.17 -11.55
CA SER A 305 0.34 17.23 -12.51
C SER A 305 0.37 18.47 -13.42
N ALA A 306 1.21 19.46 -13.11
CA ALA A 306 1.45 20.65 -13.94
C ALA A 306 2.30 20.32 -15.19
#